data_AF-A0A819Q2Z8-F1
#
_entry.id   AF-A0A819Q2Z8-F1
#
_cell.length_a   1.000
_cell.length_b   1.000
_cell.length_c   1.000
_cell.angle_alpha   90.00
_cell.angle_beta   90.00
_cell.angle_gamma   90.00
#
_symmetry.space_group_name_H-M   'P 1'
#
loop_
_entity.id
_entity.type
_entity.pdbx_description
1 polymer ?
#
loop_
_entity_poly.entity_id
_entity_poly.type
_entity_poly.pdbx_seq_one_letter_code
_entity_poly.pdbx_strand_id
1 'polypeptide(L)'
;MRSNSLFGILNKSEAQVIGLQEMTKNILKQLLTQPFIQERYYISDVDGRTFNSSYGVILLIGKRLDISNLNLIDFPQSTMGRRLIFAEIKLDQSELLRIGTVHLESLDNKQQRLCQLDICQKVLTRSSASCILMGDFNFSADDEENIDQFNRLPQWIDVWPALIGSHNRGFTFDTETNLMIKPHYAIPKQARYDRIILHSQTIIPTHIQILGDQPTTSQEQFQTFPSDHFGLTAVFQNKK
;
A
#
# COMPACT_ATOMS: atom_id res chain seq x y z
N MET A 1 6.39 -1.08 21.91
CA MET A 1 6.26 0.08 21.00
C MET A 1 5.66 -0.39 19.68
N ARG A 2 4.78 0.42 19.06
CA ARG A 2 4.06 0.07 17.81
C ARG A 2 4.99 -0.34 16.66
N SER A 3 6.11 0.37 16.50
CA SER A 3 7.12 0.09 15.47
C SER A 3 7.66 -1.35 15.54
N ASN A 4 7.90 -1.89 16.74
CA ASN A 4 8.38 -3.27 16.89
C ASN A 4 7.35 -4.30 16.41
N SER A 5 6.05 -4.05 16.66
CA SER A 5 4.99 -4.92 16.17
C SER A 5 4.88 -4.85 14.65
N LEU A 6 4.93 -3.63 14.09
CA LEU A 6 5.01 -3.43 12.64
C LEU A 6 6.17 -4.22 12.03
N PHE A 7 7.39 -4.07 12.55
CA PHE A 7 8.56 -4.80 12.02
C PHE A 7 8.42 -6.32 12.15
N GLY A 8 7.79 -6.81 13.22
CA GLY A 8 7.47 -8.23 13.38
C GLY A 8 6.50 -8.73 12.31
N ILE A 9 5.47 -7.95 11.98
CA ILE A 9 4.51 -8.25 10.90
C ILE A 9 5.22 -8.26 9.54
N LEU A 10 6.00 -7.21 9.25
CA LEU A 10 6.77 -7.13 7.99
C LEU A 10 7.71 -8.31 7.85
N ASN A 11 8.43 -8.67 8.93
CA ASN A 11 9.37 -9.78 8.89
C ASN A 11 8.67 -11.12 8.58
N LYS A 12 7.57 -11.41 9.30
CA LYS A 12 6.77 -12.64 9.13
C LYS A 12 6.02 -12.71 7.80
N SER A 13 5.72 -11.59 7.17
CA SER A 13 4.99 -11.56 5.89
C SER A 13 5.78 -12.19 4.74
N GLU A 14 7.12 -12.19 4.84
CA GLU A 14 8.05 -12.62 3.78
C GLU A 14 7.78 -12.00 2.40
N ALA A 15 7.06 -10.88 2.35
CA ALA A 15 6.65 -10.23 1.11
C ALA A 15 7.87 -9.77 0.30
N GLN A 16 7.89 -10.01 -1.00
CA GLN A 16 9.04 -9.62 -1.83
C GLN A 16 9.07 -8.11 -2.11
N VAL A 17 7.94 -7.42 -2.02
CA VAL A 17 7.84 -5.97 -2.17
C VAL A 17 6.87 -5.44 -1.11
N ILE A 18 7.22 -4.36 -0.43
CA ILE A 18 6.44 -3.78 0.66
C ILE A 18 6.31 -2.27 0.44
N GLY A 19 5.09 -1.76 0.40
CA GLY A 19 4.79 -0.34 0.38
C GLY A 19 4.40 0.14 1.78
N LEU A 20 5.06 1.18 2.29
CA LEU A 20 4.77 1.78 3.59
C LEU A 20 4.40 3.24 3.40
N GLN A 21 3.32 3.67 4.03
CA GLN A 21 2.83 5.06 4.03
C GLN A 21 3.06 5.68 5.43
N GLU A 22 2.98 7.01 5.50
CA GLU A 22 3.17 7.81 6.72
C GLU A 22 4.47 7.52 7.49
N MET A 23 5.52 7.10 6.78
CA MET A 23 6.81 6.84 7.39
C MET A 23 7.42 8.16 7.86
N THR A 24 7.77 8.24 9.14
CA THR A 24 8.55 9.36 9.69
C THR A 24 10.03 9.04 9.66
N LYS A 25 10.89 10.07 9.68
CA LYS A 25 12.36 9.87 9.74
C LYS A 25 12.81 9.03 10.94
N ASN A 26 12.09 9.13 12.07
CA ASN A 26 12.38 8.32 13.26
C ASN A 26 12.06 6.83 13.05
N ILE A 27 10.90 6.51 12.45
CA ILE A 27 10.54 5.11 12.15
C ILE A 27 11.46 4.56 11.07
N LEU A 28 11.79 5.35 10.04
CA LEU A 28 12.75 4.96 9.01
C LEU A 28 14.11 4.60 9.62
N LYS A 29 14.64 5.41 10.54
CA LYS A 29 15.88 5.11 11.26
C LYS A 29 15.81 3.76 11.99
N GLN A 30 14.70 3.46 12.66
CA GLN A 30 14.50 2.18 13.34
C GLN A 30 14.33 0.99 12.37
N LEU A 31 13.69 1.21 11.22
CA LEU A 31 13.51 0.20 10.18
C LEU A 31 14.87 -0.20 9.59
N LEU A 32 15.75 0.78 9.35
CA LEU A 32 17.09 0.58 8.79
C LEU A 32 18.02 -0.22 9.71
N THR A 33 17.74 -0.29 11.02
CA THR A 33 18.53 -1.10 11.96
C THR A 33 18.04 -2.55 12.05
N GLN A 34 16.94 -2.92 11.40
CA GLN A 34 16.42 -4.29 11.49
C GLN A 34 17.26 -5.25 10.62
N PRO A 35 17.75 -6.39 11.16
CA PRO A 35 18.59 -7.31 10.39
C PRO A 35 17.93 -7.82 9.12
N PHE A 36 16.66 -8.23 9.20
CA PHE A 36 15.93 -8.75 8.04
C PHE A 36 15.75 -7.71 6.92
N ILE A 37 15.74 -6.42 7.26
CA ILE A 37 15.66 -5.33 6.29
C ILE A 37 16.98 -5.23 5.52
N GLN A 38 18.09 -5.18 6.26
CA GLN A 38 19.44 -5.11 5.69
C GLN A 38 19.77 -6.35 4.85
N GLU A 39 19.31 -7.53 5.27
CA GLU A 39 19.57 -8.79 4.58
C GLU A 39 18.71 -8.95 3.33
N ARG A 40 17.42 -8.61 3.38
CA ARG A 40 16.46 -9.02 2.33
C ARG A 40 16.06 -7.92 1.35
N TYR A 41 16.23 -6.63 1.66
CA TYR A 41 15.61 -5.56 0.87
C TYR A 41 16.59 -4.46 0.43
N TYR A 42 16.37 -3.97 -0.79
CA TYR A 42 16.66 -2.59 -1.19
C TYR A 42 15.54 -1.67 -0.72
N ILE A 43 15.83 -0.38 -0.52
CA ILE A 43 14.91 0.60 0.06
C ILE A 43 14.91 1.86 -0.80
N SER A 44 13.74 2.41 -1.08
CA SER A 44 13.60 3.58 -1.97
C SER A 44 14.18 4.88 -1.40
N ASP A 45 14.29 5.01 -0.08
CA ASP A 45 14.87 6.15 0.61
C ASP A 45 15.47 5.71 1.96
N VAL A 46 16.72 6.11 2.22
CA VAL A 46 17.49 5.72 3.40
C VAL A 46 17.69 6.84 4.42
N ASP A 47 17.31 8.08 4.10
CA ASP A 47 17.47 9.22 5.00
C ASP A 47 16.26 10.18 5.04
N GLY A 48 15.19 9.85 4.32
CA GLY A 48 13.93 10.58 4.29
C GLY A 48 14.03 11.88 3.50
N ARG A 49 14.92 11.98 2.50
CA ARG A 49 14.99 13.13 1.59
C ARG A 49 13.76 13.25 0.70
N THR A 50 13.09 12.13 0.43
CA THR A 50 11.85 12.07 -0.33
C THR A 50 10.63 12.31 0.55
N PHE A 51 10.79 12.56 1.84
CA PHE A 51 9.65 12.86 2.71
C PHE A 51 9.27 14.33 2.58
N ASN A 52 8.02 14.66 2.85
CA ASN A 52 7.66 16.05 3.14
C ASN A 52 8.23 16.44 4.53
N SER A 53 7.83 17.59 5.08
CA SER A 53 8.33 18.06 6.39
C SER A 53 8.02 17.12 7.56
N SER A 54 7.09 16.16 7.41
CA SER A 54 6.59 15.32 8.50
C SER A 54 6.67 13.81 8.20
N TYR A 55 6.34 13.38 6.99
CA TYR A 55 6.24 11.96 6.62
C TYR A 55 6.49 11.72 5.12
N GLY A 56 6.59 10.45 4.72
CA GLY A 56 6.61 10.06 3.32
C GLY A 56 6.21 8.61 3.08
N VAL A 57 6.51 8.14 1.88
CA VAL A 57 6.26 6.76 1.44
C VAL A 57 7.58 6.04 1.20
N ILE A 58 7.62 4.75 1.51
CA ILE A 58 8.79 3.88 1.30
C ILE A 58 8.35 2.66 0.50
N LEU A 59 9.18 2.27 -0.46
CA LEU A 59 9.08 0.99 -1.15
C LEU A 59 10.30 0.13 -0.79
N LEU A 60 10.05 -1.00 -0.13
CA LEU A 60 11.06 -2.05 0.09
C LEU A 60 10.96 -3.06 -1.06
N ILE A 61 12.09 -3.42 -1.65
CA ILE A 61 12.13 -4.31 -2.82
C ILE A 61 13.14 -5.42 -2.54
N GLY A 62 12.72 -6.67 -2.64
CA GLY A 62 13.52 -7.83 -2.30
C GLY A 62 14.79 -7.91 -3.16
N LYS A 63 15.96 -8.10 -2.54
CA LYS A 63 17.26 -8.21 -3.22
C LYS A 63 17.36 -9.37 -4.20
N ARG A 64 16.45 -10.34 -4.09
CA ARG A 64 16.32 -11.48 -5.01
C ARG A 64 15.60 -11.15 -6.32
N LEU A 65 15.07 -9.93 -6.48
CA LEU A 65 14.37 -9.49 -7.69
C LEU A 65 15.35 -8.77 -8.62
N ASP A 66 15.20 -8.97 -9.93
CA ASP A 66 15.98 -8.26 -10.96
C ASP A 66 15.38 -6.88 -11.20
N ILE A 67 15.85 -5.89 -10.45
CA ILE A 67 15.36 -4.51 -10.50
C ILE A 67 16.11 -3.77 -11.61
N SER A 68 15.37 -3.28 -12.61
CA SER A 68 15.96 -2.46 -13.68
C SER A 68 15.95 -0.98 -13.35
N ASN A 69 14.95 -0.50 -12.61
CA ASN A 69 14.80 0.92 -12.31
C ASN A 69 13.94 1.18 -11.06
N LEU A 70 14.14 2.33 -10.43
CA LEU A 70 13.31 2.87 -9.36
C LEU A 70 12.92 4.30 -9.72
N ASN A 71 11.63 4.58 -9.71
CA ASN A 71 11.07 5.85 -10.16
C ASN A 71 10.25 6.50 -9.04
N LEU A 72 10.32 7.82 -8.97
CA LEU A 72 9.53 8.65 -8.07
C LEU A 72 8.86 9.75 -8.89
N ILE A 73 7.54 9.86 -8.75
CA ILE A 73 6.73 10.84 -9.47
C ILE A 73 5.95 11.66 -8.44
N ASP A 74 6.25 12.95 -8.35
CA ASP A 74 5.47 13.89 -7.57
C ASP A 74 4.11 14.14 -8.25
N PHE A 75 3.06 14.29 -7.44
CA PHE A 75 1.75 14.71 -7.95
C PHE A 75 1.64 16.24 -7.89
N PRO A 76 1.61 16.95 -9.03
CA PRO A 76 1.66 18.42 -9.04
C PRO A 76 0.49 19.10 -8.31
N GLN A 77 -0.66 18.44 -8.28
CA GLN A 77 -1.89 18.89 -7.62
C GLN A 77 -1.95 18.54 -6.13
N SER A 78 -0.99 17.78 -5.61
CA SER A 78 -0.97 17.38 -4.21
C SER A 78 -0.69 18.57 -3.30
N THR A 79 -1.48 18.71 -2.24
CA THR A 79 -1.21 19.68 -1.16
C THR A 79 -0.56 19.05 0.06
N MET A 80 -0.53 17.72 0.12
CA MET A 80 0.02 16.94 1.24
C MET A 80 1.37 16.27 0.92
N GLY A 81 2.07 16.71 -0.14
CA GLY A 81 3.36 16.15 -0.58
C GLY A 81 3.30 14.69 -1.07
N ARG A 82 2.16 14.27 -1.62
CA ARG A 82 1.88 12.92 -2.12
C ARG A 82 2.62 12.63 -3.42
N ARG A 83 3.00 11.37 -3.59
CA ARG A 83 3.82 10.89 -4.70
C ARG A 83 3.55 9.41 -4.99
N LEU A 84 3.93 8.98 -6.18
CA LEU A 84 4.05 7.59 -6.57
C LEU A 84 5.52 7.18 -6.52
N ILE A 85 5.83 6.08 -5.85
CA ILE A 85 7.12 5.38 -6.00
C ILE A 85 6.85 4.03 -6.66
N PHE A 86 7.59 3.68 -7.70
CA PHE A 86 7.48 2.35 -8.31
C PHE A 86 8.81 1.82 -8.81
N ALA A 87 8.97 0.51 -8.69
CA ALA A 87 10.10 -0.23 -9.23
C ALA A 87 9.71 -0.92 -10.53
N GLU A 88 10.68 -1.03 -11.43
CA GLU A 88 10.61 -1.86 -12.61
C GLU A 88 11.41 -3.14 -12.35
N ILE A 89 10.76 -4.29 -12.49
CA ILE A 89 11.30 -5.61 -12.14
C ILE A 89 11.17 -6.52 -13.35
N LYS A 90 12.29 -7.09 -13.80
CA LYS A 90 12.27 -8.06 -14.90
C LYS A 90 11.78 -9.40 -14.36
N LEU A 91 10.70 -9.92 -14.94
CA LEU A 91 10.19 -11.26 -14.62
C LEU A 91 10.89 -12.31 -15.48
N ASP A 92 11.11 -11.99 -16.75
CA ASP A 92 11.94 -12.75 -17.68
C ASP A 92 12.60 -11.81 -18.72
N GLN A 93 13.12 -12.37 -19.82
CA GLN A 93 13.77 -11.58 -20.87
C GLN A 93 12.82 -10.63 -21.63
N SER A 94 11.53 -10.89 -21.59
CA SER A 94 10.48 -10.24 -22.38
C SER A 94 9.41 -9.55 -21.53
N GLU A 95 9.24 -9.95 -20.26
CA GLU A 95 8.23 -9.40 -19.37
C GLU A 95 8.82 -8.50 -18.27
N LEU A 96 8.28 -7.29 -18.19
CA LEU A 96 8.56 -6.32 -17.14
C LEU A 96 7.33 -6.17 -16.24
N LEU A 97 7.55 -6.24 -14.93
CA LEU A 97 6.58 -5.91 -13.89
C LEU A 97 6.89 -4.54 -13.31
N ARG A 98 5.91 -3.63 -13.32
CA ARG A 98 5.95 -2.39 -12.55
C ARG A 98 5.17 -2.55 -11.27
N ILE A 99 5.82 -2.35 -10.13
CA ILE A 99 5.17 -2.43 -8.82
C ILE A 99 5.42 -1.17 -8.03
N GLY A 100 4.34 -0.53 -7.59
CA GLY A 100 4.41 0.78 -6.96
C GLY A 100 3.55 0.94 -5.73
N THR A 101 3.87 1.96 -4.95
CA THR A 101 3.10 2.39 -3.79
C THR A 101 2.73 3.87 -3.85
N VAL A 102 1.54 4.19 -3.33
CA VAL A 102 1.01 5.54 -3.17
C VAL A 102 0.45 5.76 -1.78
N HIS A 103 0.33 7.03 -1.41
CA HIS A 103 -0.58 7.51 -0.37
C HIS A 103 -1.40 8.66 -0.99
N LEU A 104 -2.59 8.37 -1.51
CA LEU A 104 -3.42 9.33 -2.25
C LEU A 104 -4.06 10.36 -1.32
N GLU A 105 -4.32 11.58 -1.80
CA GLU A 105 -4.78 12.72 -1.01
C GLU A 105 -5.89 12.34 0.00
N SER A 106 -5.68 12.64 1.28
CA SER A 106 -6.63 12.28 2.34
C SER A 106 -7.79 13.28 2.44
N LEU A 107 -8.73 13.02 3.35
CA LEU A 107 -9.88 13.88 3.63
C LEU A 107 -10.78 14.08 2.38
N ASP A 108 -11.50 15.20 2.32
CA ASP A 108 -12.42 15.52 1.23
C ASP A 108 -11.69 16.11 -0.01
N ASN A 109 -10.84 15.28 -0.63
CA ASN A 109 -10.00 15.66 -1.77
C ASN A 109 -10.17 14.70 -2.98
N LYS A 110 -11.43 14.36 -3.28
CA LYS A 110 -11.81 13.44 -4.38
C LYS A 110 -11.18 13.81 -5.72
N GLN A 111 -11.18 15.08 -6.10
CA GLN A 111 -10.65 15.53 -7.40
C GLN A 111 -9.13 15.37 -7.50
N GLN A 112 -8.40 15.61 -6.41
CA GLN A 112 -6.96 15.39 -6.34
C GLN A 112 -6.67 13.90 -6.50
N ARG A 113 -7.39 13.02 -5.79
CA ARG A 113 -7.23 11.56 -5.90
C ARG A 113 -7.52 11.06 -7.31
N LEU A 114 -8.59 11.54 -7.96
CA LEU A 114 -8.90 11.23 -9.37
C LEU A 114 -7.71 11.58 -10.28
N CYS A 115 -7.18 12.79 -10.17
CA CYS A 115 -6.01 13.21 -10.94
C CYS A 115 -4.75 12.38 -10.61
N GLN A 116 -4.56 11.98 -9.34
CA GLN A 116 -3.42 11.18 -8.90
C GLN A 116 -3.46 9.78 -9.52
N LEU A 117 -4.62 9.11 -9.49
CA LEU A 117 -4.80 7.79 -10.12
C LEU A 117 -4.72 7.85 -11.64
N ASP A 118 -5.22 8.92 -12.27
CA ASP A 118 -5.02 9.15 -13.71
C ASP A 118 -3.52 9.25 -14.06
N ILE A 119 -2.72 9.92 -13.23
CA ILE A 119 -1.26 9.97 -13.40
C ILE A 119 -0.66 8.57 -13.20
N CYS A 120 -1.04 7.84 -12.14
CA CYS A 120 -0.54 6.49 -11.87
C CYS A 120 -0.79 5.56 -13.05
N GLN A 121 -2.02 5.49 -13.57
CA GLN A 121 -2.35 4.68 -14.74
C GLN A 121 -1.50 5.10 -15.94
N LYS A 122 -1.49 6.40 -16.28
CA LYS A 122 -0.73 6.91 -17.42
C LYS A 122 0.77 6.67 -17.34
N VAL A 123 1.36 6.55 -16.15
CA VAL A 123 2.80 6.30 -15.97
C VAL A 123 3.08 4.80 -15.96
N LEU A 124 2.31 4.04 -15.18
CA LEU A 124 2.56 2.61 -14.97
C LEU A 124 2.27 1.80 -16.24
N THR A 125 1.20 2.10 -16.97
CA THR A 125 0.82 1.33 -18.17
C THR A 125 1.51 1.82 -19.45
N ARG A 126 2.62 2.58 -19.33
CA ARG A 126 3.47 2.99 -20.48
C ARG A 126 4.30 1.82 -20.99
N SER A 127 3.67 0.89 -21.67
CA SER A 127 4.18 -0.35 -22.29
C SER A 127 3.17 -1.46 -22.01
N SER A 128 3.33 -2.61 -22.66
CA SER A 128 2.56 -3.82 -22.35
C SER A 128 2.99 -4.49 -21.03
N ALA A 129 3.57 -3.75 -20.08
CA ALA A 129 4.04 -4.27 -18.80
C ALA A 129 2.88 -4.59 -17.86
N SER A 130 3.01 -5.68 -17.12
CA SER A 130 2.16 -5.97 -15.97
C SER A 130 2.41 -4.94 -14.88
N CYS A 131 1.36 -4.46 -14.21
CA CYS A 131 1.42 -3.42 -13.21
C CYS A 131 0.67 -3.80 -11.94
N ILE A 132 1.31 -3.63 -10.78
CA ILE A 132 0.69 -3.73 -9.45
C ILE A 132 0.83 -2.37 -8.78
N LEU A 133 -0.29 -1.81 -8.30
CA LEU A 133 -0.28 -0.61 -7.50
C LEU A 133 -0.91 -0.89 -6.14
N MET A 134 -0.24 -0.47 -5.07
CA MET A 134 -0.71 -0.69 -3.69
C MET A 134 -0.57 0.54 -2.79
N GLY A 135 -1.23 0.53 -1.65
CA GLY A 135 -1.08 1.55 -0.60
C GLY A 135 -2.42 2.11 -0.17
N ASP A 136 -2.36 3.27 0.49
CA ASP A 136 -3.56 3.94 0.99
C ASP A 136 -4.15 4.85 -0.11
N PHE A 137 -5.34 4.47 -0.55
CA PHE A 137 -6.07 5.18 -1.61
C PHE A 137 -7.01 6.26 -1.04
N ASN A 138 -7.25 6.29 0.27
CA ASN A 138 -8.09 7.29 0.97
C ASN A 138 -9.56 7.40 0.49
N PHE A 139 -10.08 6.42 -0.27
CA PHE A 139 -11.51 6.28 -0.56
C PHE A 139 -11.96 4.84 -0.37
N SER A 140 -13.14 4.66 0.25
CA SER A 140 -13.65 3.32 0.57
C SER A 140 -14.29 2.65 -0.65
N ALA A 141 -14.44 1.33 -0.61
CA ALA A 141 -15.06 0.53 -1.66
C ALA A 141 -16.53 0.90 -1.90
N ASP A 142 -17.15 1.47 -0.88
CA ASP A 142 -18.59 1.66 -0.78
C ASP A 142 -19.02 3.12 -1.01
N ASP A 143 -18.04 4.00 -1.15
CA ASP A 143 -18.28 5.40 -1.45
C ASP A 143 -18.59 5.56 -2.95
N GLU A 144 -19.45 6.52 -3.32
CA GLU A 144 -19.72 6.86 -4.73
C GLU A 144 -18.44 7.16 -5.51
N GLU A 145 -17.42 7.70 -4.82
CA GLU A 145 -16.10 7.92 -5.40
C GLU A 145 -15.48 6.64 -5.97
N ASN A 146 -15.71 5.48 -5.37
CA ASN A 146 -15.17 4.22 -5.90
C ASN A 146 -15.62 3.97 -7.34
N ILE A 147 -16.88 4.29 -7.66
CA ILE A 147 -17.42 4.14 -9.02
C ILE A 147 -16.66 5.07 -9.98
N ASP A 148 -16.52 6.35 -9.63
CA ASP A 148 -15.83 7.33 -10.47
C ASP A 148 -14.35 6.97 -10.71
N GLN A 149 -13.66 6.51 -9.66
CA GLN A 149 -12.26 6.12 -9.73
C GLN A 149 -12.06 4.90 -10.64
N PHE A 150 -12.84 3.83 -10.45
CA PHE A 150 -12.69 2.60 -11.24
C PHE A 150 -13.25 2.73 -12.66
N ASN A 151 -14.21 3.62 -12.92
CA ASN A 151 -14.61 3.98 -14.29
C ASN A 151 -13.45 4.55 -15.12
N ARG A 152 -12.48 5.20 -14.48
CA ARG A 152 -11.26 5.72 -15.13
C ARG A 152 -10.12 4.71 -15.21
N LEU A 153 -10.25 3.58 -14.52
CA LEU A 153 -9.29 2.49 -14.48
C LEU A 153 -9.87 1.18 -15.06
N PRO A 154 -10.48 1.18 -16.27
CA PRO A 154 -11.30 0.06 -16.76
C PRO A 154 -10.53 -1.25 -17.00
N GLN A 155 -9.20 -1.20 -17.07
CA GLN A 155 -8.33 -2.36 -17.25
C GLN A 155 -7.65 -2.81 -15.96
N TRP A 156 -7.87 -2.11 -14.85
CA TRP A 156 -7.37 -2.47 -13.54
C TRP A 156 -8.43 -3.27 -12.79
N ILE A 157 -7.98 -4.30 -12.07
CA ILE A 157 -8.82 -5.05 -11.14
C ILE A 157 -8.44 -4.71 -9.71
N ASP A 158 -9.44 -4.56 -8.84
CA ASP A 158 -9.24 -4.51 -7.39
C ASP A 158 -9.10 -5.94 -6.87
N VAL A 159 -7.94 -6.27 -6.30
CA VAL A 159 -7.59 -7.66 -5.96
C VAL A 159 -8.49 -8.23 -4.86
N TRP A 160 -8.92 -7.40 -3.91
CA TRP A 160 -9.76 -7.86 -2.79
C TRP A 160 -11.11 -8.42 -3.25
N PRO A 161 -11.99 -7.63 -3.90
CA PRO A 161 -13.27 -8.15 -4.38
C PRO A 161 -13.10 -9.20 -5.50
N ALA A 162 -12.00 -9.18 -6.26
CA ALA A 162 -11.74 -10.21 -7.26
C ALA A 162 -11.51 -11.61 -6.66
N LEU A 163 -10.89 -11.70 -5.48
CA LEU A 163 -10.62 -12.97 -4.81
C LEU A 163 -11.67 -13.35 -3.75
N ILE A 164 -12.17 -12.36 -2.99
CA ILE A 164 -13.01 -12.59 -1.82
C ILE A 164 -14.50 -12.39 -2.14
N GLY A 165 -14.83 -11.62 -3.18
CA GLY A 165 -16.19 -11.23 -3.51
C GLY A 165 -16.79 -10.23 -2.50
N SER A 166 -18.11 -10.11 -2.50
CA SER A 166 -18.85 -9.11 -1.70
C SER A 166 -19.13 -9.52 -0.25
N HIS A 167 -18.82 -10.76 0.15
CA HIS A 167 -19.17 -11.30 1.46
C HIS A 167 -18.31 -10.73 2.60
N ASN A 168 -17.08 -10.32 2.28
CA ASN A 168 -16.19 -9.67 3.22
C ASN A 168 -15.66 -8.39 2.58
N ARG A 169 -15.99 -7.25 3.19
CA ARG A 169 -15.67 -5.92 2.66
C ARG A 169 -14.19 -5.58 2.75
N GLY A 170 -13.43 -6.29 3.59
CA GLY A 170 -11.98 -6.10 3.73
C GLY A 170 -11.62 -4.76 4.34
N PHE A 171 -12.28 -4.34 5.41
CA PHE A 171 -11.99 -3.06 6.05
C PHE A 171 -10.55 -3.01 6.54
N THR A 172 -9.82 -1.99 6.10
CA THR A 172 -8.43 -1.72 6.51
C THR A 172 -8.37 -0.58 7.51
N PHE A 173 -9.45 0.18 7.67
CA PHE A 173 -9.68 1.13 8.74
C PHE A 173 -11.00 0.78 9.41
N ASP A 174 -10.95 0.29 10.66
CA ASP A 174 -12.14 -0.24 11.34
C ASP A 174 -12.11 0.09 12.84
N THR A 175 -12.99 1.01 13.27
CA THR A 175 -13.11 1.40 14.68
C THR A 175 -13.80 0.36 15.56
N GLU A 176 -14.47 -0.65 15.00
CA GLU A 176 -15.06 -1.73 15.78
C GLU A 176 -14.01 -2.74 16.21
N THR A 177 -13.07 -3.05 15.32
CA THR A 177 -11.94 -3.95 15.59
C THR A 177 -10.77 -3.22 16.25
N ASN A 178 -10.38 -2.05 15.73
CA ASN A 178 -9.23 -1.29 16.23
C ASN A 178 -9.63 -0.37 17.40
N LEU A 179 -9.58 -0.93 18.61
CA LEU A 179 -9.95 -0.20 19.84
C LEU A 179 -9.05 1.00 20.15
N MET A 180 -7.86 1.09 19.55
CA MET A 180 -6.96 2.24 19.71
C MET A 180 -7.58 3.53 19.14
N ILE A 181 -8.35 3.42 18.06
CA ILE A 181 -8.94 4.59 17.37
C ILE A 181 -10.41 4.81 17.70
N LYS A 182 -11.09 3.80 18.26
CA LYS A 182 -12.51 3.87 18.64
C LYS A 182 -12.89 5.12 19.44
N PRO A 183 -12.11 5.58 20.45
CA PRO A 183 -12.48 6.76 21.24
C PRO A 183 -12.53 8.08 20.46
N HIS A 184 -11.96 8.13 19.25
CA HIS A 184 -11.96 9.34 18.41
C HIS A 184 -13.20 9.48 17.53
N TYR A 185 -14.13 8.51 17.58
CA TYR A 185 -15.30 8.47 16.72
C TYR A 185 -16.58 8.26 17.55
N ALA A 186 -17.57 9.13 17.32
CA ALA A 186 -18.87 9.03 17.98
C ALA A 186 -19.74 7.88 17.43
N ILE A 187 -19.51 7.49 16.17
CA ILE A 187 -20.18 6.38 15.48
C ILE A 187 -19.12 5.46 14.85
N PRO A 188 -19.39 4.15 14.68
CA PRO A 188 -18.48 3.25 14.00
C PRO A 188 -18.11 3.78 12.61
N LYS A 189 -16.81 3.82 12.32
CA LYS A 189 -16.25 4.14 11.02
C LYS A 189 -15.47 2.93 10.50
N GLN A 190 -15.91 2.42 9.35
CA GLN A 190 -15.34 1.27 8.66
C GLN A 190 -15.12 1.63 7.20
N ALA A 191 -13.90 1.44 6.71
CA ALA A 191 -13.52 1.75 5.36
C ALA A 191 -12.42 0.82 4.84
N ARG A 192 -12.42 0.60 3.52
CA ARG A 192 -11.33 -0.08 2.80
C ARG A 192 -10.52 0.95 2.01
N TYR A 193 -9.69 1.68 2.74
CA TYR A 193 -8.82 2.72 2.17
C TYR A 193 -7.60 2.11 1.49
N ASP A 194 -7.03 1.06 2.08
CA ASP A 194 -5.84 0.40 1.57
C ASP A 194 -6.21 -0.62 0.52
N ARG A 195 -5.51 -0.59 -0.61
CA ARG A 195 -5.82 -1.44 -1.76
C ARG A 195 -4.57 -2.01 -2.41
N ILE A 196 -4.77 -3.13 -3.09
CA ILE A 196 -3.83 -3.66 -4.07
C ILE A 196 -4.65 -3.85 -5.35
N ILE A 197 -4.24 -3.18 -6.43
CA ILE A 197 -4.88 -3.26 -7.75
C ILE A 197 -3.89 -3.78 -8.78
N LEU A 198 -4.40 -4.50 -9.78
CA LEU A 198 -3.60 -5.17 -10.81
C LEU A 198 -4.06 -4.76 -12.21
N HIS A 199 -3.12 -4.44 -13.08
CA HIS A 199 -3.33 -4.34 -14.53
C HIS A 199 -2.37 -5.32 -15.20
N SER A 200 -2.88 -6.43 -15.73
CA SER A 200 -2.06 -7.45 -16.37
C SER A 200 -2.90 -8.40 -17.21
N GLN A 201 -2.26 -9.01 -18.22
CA GLN A 201 -2.81 -10.13 -18.99
C GLN A 201 -2.11 -11.45 -18.66
N THR A 202 -0.92 -11.39 -18.08
CA THR A 202 0.03 -12.49 -17.85
C THR A 202 0.17 -12.84 -16.37
N ILE A 203 -0.31 -12.00 -15.46
CA ILE A 203 -0.25 -12.20 -14.01
C ILE A 203 -1.68 -12.22 -13.46
N ILE A 204 -1.94 -13.11 -12.50
CA ILE A 204 -3.20 -13.18 -11.77
C ILE A 204 -2.95 -13.20 -10.26
N PRO A 205 -3.84 -12.60 -9.44
CA PRO A 205 -3.77 -12.73 -8.00
C PRO A 205 -4.29 -14.12 -7.59
N THR A 206 -3.75 -14.67 -6.51
CA THR A 206 -4.16 -15.99 -5.98
C THR A 206 -4.52 -15.97 -4.50
N HIS A 207 -3.96 -15.02 -3.76
CA HIS A 207 -4.22 -14.86 -2.34
C HIS A 207 -4.24 -13.38 -1.98
N ILE A 208 -5.08 -13.02 -1.02
CA ILE A 208 -5.07 -11.71 -0.36
C ILE A 208 -5.54 -11.86 1.07
N GLN A 209 -4.92 -11.12 2.00
CA GLN A 209 -5.30 -11.13 3.41
C GLN A 209 -4.96 -9.81 4.11
N ILE A 210 -5.70 -9.54 5.19
CA ILE A 210 -5.42 -8.46 6.13
C ILE A 210 -4.28 -8.87 7.07
N LEU A 211 -3.45 -7.91 7.45
CA LEU A 211 -2.35 -8.06 8.40
C LEU A 211 -2.48 -7.04 9.54
N GLY A 212 -2.02 -7.40 10.74
CA GLY A 212 -1.92 -6.43 11.85
C GLY A 212 -3.27 -6.03 12.46
N ASP A 213 -4.29 -6.86 12.27
CA ASP A 213 -5.64 -6.73 12.85
C ASP A 213 -5.73 -7.25 14.29
N GLN A 214 -4.59 -7.57 14.91
CA GLN A 214 -4.49 -8.03 16.29
C GLN A 214 -3.76 -6.98 17.16
N PRO A 215 -4.21 -6.77 18.41
CA PRO A 215 -3.58 -5.83 19.30
C PRO A 215 -2.16 -6.28 19.68
N THR A 216 -1.26 -5.31 19.88
CA THR A 216 0.13 -5.51 20.29
C THR A 216 0.28 -5.87 21.77
N THR A 217 -0.77 -5.64 22.57
CA THR A 217 -0.84 -5.91 24.01
C THR A 217 -2.14 -6.65 24.33
N SER A 218 -2.08 -7.58 25.27
CA SER A 218 -3.24 -8.37 25.72
C SER A 218 -4.09 -7.69 26.80
N GLN A 219 -3.69 -6.49 27.27
CA GLN A 219 -4.45 -5.76 28.29
C GLN A 219 -5.65 -5.05 27.65
N GLU A 220 -6.86 -5.51 27.97
CA GLU A 220 -8.12 -5.04 27.39
C GLU A 220 -8.35 -3.53 27.53
N GLN A 221 -7.89 -2.90 28.62
CA GLN A 221 -8.10 -1.48 28.87
C GLN A 221 -7.31 -0.54 27.95
N PHE A 222 -6.20 -1.02 27.34
CA PHE A 222 -5.35 -0.23 26.45
C PHE A 222 -4.80 -1.09 25.30
N GLN A 223 -5.71 -1.64 24.50
CA GLN A 223 -5.31 -2.34 23.27
C GLN A 223 -4.67 -1.34 22.30
N THR A 224 -3.37 -1.48 22.10
CA THR A 224 -2.63 -0.70 21.12
C THR A 224 -2.43 -1.54 19.88
N PHE A 225 -2.78 -1.04 18.70
CA PHE A 225 -2.55 -1.71 17.42
C PHE A 225 -1.24 -1.21 16.78
N PRO A 226 -0.66 -1.94 15.79
CA PRO A 226 0.53 -1.47 15.08
C PRO A 226 0.32 -0.10 14.41
N SER A 227 -0.88 0.12 13.88
CA SER A 227 -1.36 1.36 13.27
C SER A 227 -2.88 1.45 13.49
N ASP A 228 -3.43 2.62 13.23
CA ASP A 228 -4.86 2.85 13.02
C ASP A 228 -5.40 2.11 11.79
N HIS A 229 -4.54 1.87 10.79
CA HIS A 229 -4.81 1.01 9.65
C HIS A 229 -4.31 -0.43 9.89
N PHE A 230 -5.00 -1.38 9.27
CA PHE A 230 -4.52 -2.74 9.05
C PHE A 230 -3.79 -2.81 7.70
N GLY A 231 -2.80 -3.69 7.59
CA GLY A 231 -2.06 -3.92 6.35
C GLY A 231 -2.78 -4.88 5.41
N LEU A 232 -2.36 -4.91 4.15
CA LEU A 232 -2.74 -5.92 3.17
C LEU A 232 -1.51 -6.63 2.62
N THR A 233 -1.64 -7.93 2.34
CA THR A 233 -0.66 -8.66 1.52
C THR A 233 -1.39 -9.51 0.50
N ALA A 234 -0.80 -9.65 -0.69
CA ALA A 234 -1.33 -10.45 -1.77
C ALA A 234 -0.23 -11.27 -2.45
N VAL A 235 -0.61 -12.42 -3.00
CA VAL A 235 0.26 -13.29 -3.79
C VAL A 235 -0.22 -13.30 -5.23
N PHE A 236 0.73 -13.26 -6.15
CA PHE A 236 0.50 -13.24 -7.58
C PHE A 236 1.28 -14.36 -8.26
N GLN A 237 0.76 -14.87 -9.37
CA GLN A 237 1.43 -15.88 -10.19
C GLN A 237 1.23 -15.59 -11.68
N ASN A 238 2.10 -16.15 -12.51
CA ASN A 238 1.89 -16.11 -13.96
C ASN A 238 0.64 -16.92 -14.34
N LYS A 239 -0.17 -16.33 -15.20
CA LYS A 239 -1.31 -16.95 -15.86
C LYS A 239 -0.75 -17.96 -16.87
N LYS A 240 -0.87 -19.25 -16.54
CA LYS A 240 -0.52 -20.33 -17.46
C LYS A 240 -1.43 -20.34 -18.67
#